data_AF-A0A7C8YFQ6-F1
#
_entry.id   AF-A0A7C8YFQ6-F1
#
_cell.length_a   1.000
_cell.length_b   1.000
_cell.length_c   1.000
_cell.angle_alpha   90.00
_cell.angle_beta   90.00
_cell.angle_gamma   90.00
#
_symmetry.space_group_name_H-M   'P 1'
#
loop_
_entity.id
_entity.type
_entity.pdbx_description
1 polymer ?
#
loop_
_entity_poly.entity_id
_entity_poly.type
_entity_poly.pdbx_seq_one_letter_code
_entity_poly.pdbx_strand_id
1 'polypeptide(L)'
;CCRSDLERRIGLQLDQAILEDILIPASSYGNGHSPMYDTDSVLRIFSIFMNLDEDDDEDGHLIDESEMMFDFDSPGSPKQSSILKVSKLLDNYIAEVALDSNLTPSKFIALAELLPDHARVVTDGLYRAVDIFLKVHPNIKDSERYRLCKTIDCQKLSQEACSHAAQNERLPVQMAVQVLYFEQIRLRNAMNGGHSQFFFGSLPGHFPQRSSSGAGSGAISPRDNYASVRRENRELKLEVARMRMRLTDLEKDHVSMKQELVKSNPANKLFKSFTKKLSKLNTLFQLNGVKPLGSRANSESRFFFQKRRRHSLG
;
A
#
# COMPACT_ATOMS: atom_id res chain seq x y z
N CYS A 1 -13.39 32.41 10.13
CA CYS A 1 -12.85 31.16 9.56
C CYS A 1 -12.24 31.52 8.22
N CYS A 2 -11.00 31.12 7.91
CA CYS A 2 -10.54 31.26 6.53
C CYS A 2 -11.12 30.13 5.66
N ARG A 3 -11.14 30.32 4.33
CA ARG A 3 -11.68 29.32 3.39
C ARG A 3 -10.97 27.98 3.53
N SER A 4 -9.65 27.99 3.65
CA SER A 4 -8.82 26.78 3.81
C SER A 4 -9.09 26.03 5.11
N ASP A 5 -9.33 26.72 6.24
CA ASP A 5 -9.73 26.08 7.51
C ASP A 5 -11.05 25.32 7.37
N LEU A 6 -12.00 25.88 6.62
CA LEU A 6 -13.29 25.26 6.38
C LEU A 6 -13.16 24.06 5.45
N GLU A 7 -12.42 24.21 4.34
CA GLU A 7 -12.11 23.11 3.41
C GLU A 7 -11.42 21.94 4.15
N ARG A 8 -10.48 22.21 5.07
CA ARG A 8 -9.83 21.17 5.90
C ARG A 8 -10.82 20.47 6.84
N ARG A 9 -11.71 21.22 7.51
CA ARG A 9 -12.73 20.65 8.41
C ARG A 9 -13.74 19.78 7.68
N ILE A 10 -14.14 20.16 6.46
CA ILE A 10 -15.04 19.35 5.62
C ILE A 10 -14.30 18.08 5.16
N GLY A 11 -13.05 18.21 4.69
CA GLY A 11 -12.22 17.06 4.29
C GLY A 11 -12.09 16.00 5.40
N LEU A 12 -11.90 16.42 6.65
CA LEU A 12 -11.82 15.55 7.83
C LEU A 12 -13.13 14.80 8.18
N GLN A 13 -14.27 15.16 7.59
CA GLN A 13 -15.60 14.56 7.89
C GLN A 13 -16.35 14.14 6.62
N LEU A 14 -15.65 14.05 5.49
CA LEU A 14 -16.23 13.85 4.17
C LEU A 14 -16.96 12.50 4.02
N ASP A 15 -16.64 11.52 4.86
CA ASP A 15 -17.27 10.20 4.88
C ASP A 15 -18.64 10.16 5.59
N GLN A 16 -19.06 11.28 6.21
CA GLN A 16 -20.41 11.49 6.74
C GLN A 16 -21.23 12.50 5.92
N ALA A 17 -20.61 13.19 4.96
CA ALA A 17 -21.28 14.18 4.12
C ALA A 17 -22.23 13.53 3.09
N ILE A 18 -23.33 14.23 2.80
CA ILE A 18 -24.20 13.94 1.66
C ILE A 18 -23.86 14.85 0.47
N LEU A 19 -24.46 14.60 -0.70
CA LEU A 19 -24.18 15.37 -1.92
C LEU A 19 -24.45 16.87 -1.71
N GLU A 20 -25.56 17.17 -1.05
CA GLU A 20 -26.05 18.50 -0.75
C GLU A 20 -25.06 19.32 0.10
N ASP A 21 -24.28 18.67 0.97
CA ASP A 21 -23.28 19.34 1.83
C ASP A 21 -22.07 19.86 1.05
N ILE A 22 -21.77 19.26 -0.11
CA ILE A 22 -20.59 19.58 -0.95
C ILE A 22 -20.95 20.36 -2.22
N LEU A 23 -22.23 20.65 -2.45
CA LEU A 23 -22.70 21.51 -3.55
C LEU A 23 -22.46 23.00 -3.24
N ILE A 24 -21.19 23.39 -3.19
CA ILE A 24 -20.75 24.78 -2.96
C ILE A 24 -21.06 25.63 -4.20
N PRO A 25 -21.94 26.66 -4.12
CA PRO A 25 -22.22 27.54 -5.26
C PRO A 25 -20.98 28.37 -5.63
N ALA A 26 -20.73 28.54 -6.93
CA ALA A 26 -19.68 29.45 -7.39
C ALA A 26 -20.06 30.91 -7.11
N SER A 27 -19.08 31.74 -6.73
CA SER A 27 -19.27 33.18 -6.54
C SER A 27 -19.37 33.92 -7.89
N SER A 28 -20.44 33.67 -8.66
CA SER A 28 -20.67 34.33 -9.94
C SER A 28 -21.20 35.75 -9.75
N TYR A 29 -20.33 36.73 -9.99
CA TYR A 29 -20.71 38.13 -10.12
C TYR A 29 -21.32 38.40 -11.51
N GLY A 30 -22.54 37.92 -11.72
CA GLY A 30 -23.48 38.49 -12.68
C GLY A 30 -23.31 38.17 -14.16
N ASN A 31 -22.60 37.10 -14.55
CA ASN A 31 -22.55 36.65 -15.95
C ASN A 31 -22.92 35.16 -16.11
N GLY A 32 -23.75 34.85 -17.10
CA GLY A 32 -24.31 33.50 -17.33
C GLY A 32 -23.33 32.46 -17.88
N HIS A 33 -22.06 32.83 -18.06
CA HIS A 33 -20.99 31.96 -18.56
C HIS A 33 -20.06 31.42 -17.46
N SER A 34 -20.41 31.65 -16.18
CA SER A 34 -19.69 31.06 -15.04
C SER A 34 -20.26 29.67 -14.71
N PRO A 35 -19.42 28.72 -14.25
CA PRO A 35 -19.91 27.46 -13.71
C PRO A 35 -20.81 27.71 -12.49
N MET A 36 -21.79 26.84 -12.27
CA MET A 36 -22.75 26.94 -11.16
C MET A 36 -22.11 26.60 -9.80
N TYR A 37 -21.12 25.71 -9.79
CA TYR A 37 -20.51 25.17 -8.57
C TYR A 37 -19.01 25.44 -8.51
N ASP A 38 -18.49 25.64 -7.30
CA ASP A 38 -17.06 25.81 -7.03
C ASP A 38 -16.36 24.44 -6.95
N THR A 39 -16.10 23.87 -8.13
CA THR A 39 -15.35 22.61 -8.29
C THR A 39 -13.96 22.67 -7.67
N ASP A 40 -13.37 23.85 -7.54
CA ASP A 40 -11.98 24.01 -7.09
C ASP A 40 -11.90 23.90 -5.56
N SER A 41 -12.93 24.37 -4.84
CA SER A 41 -13.14 24.03 -3.41
C SER A 41 -13.28 22.52 -3.21
N VAL A 42 -14.15 21.87 -3.99
CA VAL A 42 -14.44 20.44 -3.82
C VAL A 42 -13.21 19.59 -4.13
N LEU A 43 -12.45 19.91 -5.18
CA LEU A 43 -11.19 19.24 -5.49
C LEU A 43 -10.22 19.27 -4.30
N ARG A 44 -10.06 20.43 -3.63
CA ARG A 44 -9.21 20.53 -2.42
C ARG A 44 -9.76 19.76 -1.22
N ILE A 45 -11.07 19.81 -0.98
CA ILE A 45 -11.74 19.06 0.11
C ILE A 45 -11.45 17.55 -0.02
N PHE A 46 -11.59 17.01 -1.23
CA PHE A 46 -11.32 15.60 -1.52
C PHE A 46 -9.82 15.27 -1.49
N SER A 47 -8.93 16.17 -1.97
CA SER A 47 -7.48 16.01 -1.80
C SER A 47 -7.08 15.92 -0.32
N ILE A 48 -7.66 16.76 0.53
CA ILE A 48 -7.40 16.74 1.98
C ILE A 48 -7.83 15.40 2.57
N PHE A 49 -9.01 14.87 2.21
CA PHE A 49 -9.46 13.56 2.69
C PHE A 49 -8.56 12.40 2.20
N MET A 50 -8.02 12.46 0.98
CA MET A 50 -7.09 11.45 0.46
C MET A 50 -5.71 11.47 1.14
N ASN A 51 -5.26 12.63 1.62
CA ASN A 51 -3.92 12.81 2.17
C ASN A 51 -3.88 12.74 3.72
N LEU A 52 -4.99 12.42 4.39
CA LEU A 52 -5.04 12.35 5.87
C LEU A 52 -4.06 11.36 6.49
N ASP A 53 -3.62 10.36 5.73
CA ASP A 53 -2.67 9.34 6.18
C ASP A 53 -1.21 9.82 6.17
N GLU A 54 -0.86 10.90 5.46
CA GLU A 54 0.52 11.42 5.40
C GLU A 54 0.90 12.25 6.65
N ASP A 55 -0.09 12.79 7.38
CA ASP A 55 0.11 13.64 8.57
C ASP A 55 0.30 12.82 9.88
N ASP A 56 -0.19 11.57 9.95
CA ASP A 56 -0.16 10.73 11.18
C ASP A 56 1.16 9.94 11.35
N ASP A 57 1.94 9.75 10.27
CA ASP A 57 3.19 8.97 10.29
C ASP A 57 4.41 9.77 10.82
N GLU A 58 4.28 11.07 11.12
CA GLU A 58 5.39 11.92 11.59
C GLU A 58 5.61 11.89 13.12
N ASP A 59 4.64 11.46 13.94
CA ASP A 59 4.85 11.26 15.39
C ASP A 59 5.26 9.82 15.71
N GLY A 60 6.55 9.64 16.04
CA GLY A 60 7.22 8.35 16.10
C GLY A 60 6.74 7.42 17.21
N HIS A 61 5.67 6.66 16.96
CA HIS A 61 5.40 5.43 17.69
C HIS A 61 6.27 4.29 17.14
N LEU A 62 7.22 3.85 17.97
CA LEU A 62 7.95 2.59 17.81
C LEU A 62 6.98 1.42 18.01
N ILE A 63 6.17 1.12 17.00
CA ILE A 63 5.25 -0.02 17.02
C ILE A 63 6.09 -1.31 17.00
N ASP A 64 5.89 -2.14 18.01
CA ASP A 64 6.50 -3.47 18.12
C ASP A 64 6.18 -4.31 16.87
N GLU A 65 7.20 -4.90 16.24
CA GLU A 65 7.08 -5.63 14.96
C GLU A 65 6.18 -6.88 15.04
N SER A 66 5.64 -7.19 16.22
CA SER A 66 4.68 -8.26 16.45
C SER A 66 3.20 -7.89 16.17
N GLU A 67 2.84 -6.62 15.99
CA GLU A 67 1.42 -6.18 15.90
C GLU A 67 0.92 -5.81 14.48
N MET A 68 1.67 -6.11 13.40
CA MET A 68 1.13 -6.04 12.02
C MET A 68 0.20 -7.22 11.67
N MET A 69 -0.75 -7.52 12.55
CA MET A 69 -1.81 -8.49 12.31
C MET A 69 -2.94 -7.84 11.51
N PHE A 70 -2.80 -7.83 10.18
CA PHE A 70 -3.92 -7.56 9.28
C PHE A 70 -5.03 -8.61 9.48
N ASP A 71 -6.00 -8.29 10.33
CA ASP A 71 -7.17 -9.11 10.57
C ASP A 71 -8.23 -8.89 9.49
N PHE A 72 -8.10 -9.69 8.43
CA PHE A 72 -8.91 -9.65 7.21
C PHE A 72 -10.38 -10.09 7.41
N ASP A 73 -10.77 -10.42 8.64
CA ASP A 73 -12.14 -10.75 9.04
C ASP A 73 -12.88 -9.54 9.65
N SER A 74 -12.18 -8.43 9.89
CA SER A 74 -12.79 -7.15 10.21
C SER A 74 -13.62 -6.64 9.01
N PRO A 75 -14.80 -6.02 9.20
CA PRO A 75 -15.40 -5.22 8.14
C PRO A 75 -14.35 -4.22 7.68
N GLY A 76 -14.10 -4.17 6.35
CA GLY A 76 -12.93 -3.51 5.75
C GLY A 76 -12.61 -2.19 6.45
N SER A 77 -11.34 -2.01 6.84
CA SER A 77 -10.89 -1.09 7.90
C SER A 77 -11.65 0.25 7.88
N PRO A 78 -11.86 0.94 9.02
CA PRO A 78 -12.65 2.17 9.04
C PRO A 78 -12.33 3.14 7.89
N LYS A 79 -11.03 3.32 7.59
CA LYS A 79 -10.51 4.04 6.40
C LYS A 79 -11.01 3.47 5.05
N GLN A 80 -10.96 2.16 4.82
CA GLN A 80 -11.50 1.50 3.62
C GLN A 80 -13.03 1.60 3.50
N SER A 81 -13.77 1.58 4.60
CA SER A 81 -15.23 1.84 4.56
C SER A 81 -15.51 3.29 4.16
N SER A 82 -14.77 4.24 4.75
CA SER A 82 -14.89 5.68 4.46
C SER A 82 -14.49 6.02 3.02
N ILE A 83 -13.39 5.50 2.47
CA ILE A 83 -13.01 5.76 1.07
C ILE A 83 -14.04 5.22 0.06
N LEU A 84 -14.75 4.13 0.37
CA LEU A 84 -15.84 3.59 -0.45
C LEU A 84 -17.14 4.41 -0.36
N LYS A 85 -17.35 5.15 0.73
CA LYS A 85 -18.43 6.15 0.81
C LYS A 85 -18.04 7.41 0.02
N VAL A 86 -16.84 7.94 0.27
CA VAL A 86 -16.34 9.17 -0.36
C VAL A 86 -16.20 9.00 -1.86
N SER A 87 -15.80 7.84 -2.38
CA SER A 87 -15.75 7.60 -3.82
C SER A 87 -17.13 7.66 -4.50
N LYS A 88 -18.17 7.14 -3.84
CA LYS A 88 -19.56 7.28 -4.30
C LYS A 88 -20.06 8.72 -4.21
N LEU A 89 -19.68 9.44 -3.14
CA LEU A 89 -20.00 10.86 -2.99
C LEU A 89 -19.38 11.68 -4.14
N LEU A 90 -18.11 11.41 -4.51
CA LEU A 90 -17.46 12.07 -5.64
C LEU A 90 -18.15 11.73 -6.96
N ASP A 91 -18.42 10.46 -7.24
CA ASP A 91 -19.05 10.05 -8.50
C ASP A 91 -20.48 10.64 -8.64
N ASN A 92 -21.21 10.81 -7.53
CA ASN A 92 -22.48 11.55 -7.50
C ASN A 92 -22.27 13.06 -7.73
N TYR A 93 -21.27 13.67 -7.11
CA TYR A 93 -20.93 15.08 -7.32
C TYR A 93 -20.54 15.38 -8.78
N ILE A 94 -19.68 14.54 -9.38
CA ILE A 94 -19.27 14.67 -10.78
C ILE A 94 -20.51 14.53 -11.69
N ALA A 95 -21.44 13.63 -11.39
CA ALA A 95 -22.69 13.48 -12.14
C ALA A 95 -23.60 14.72 -12.05
N GLU A 96 -23.66 15.38 -10.90
CA GLU A 96 -24.44 16.61 -10.70
C GLU A 96 -23.80 17.79 -11.44
N VAL A 97 -22.50 18.03 -11.26
CA VAL A 97 -21.81 19.14 -11.98
C VAL A 97 -21.71 18.90 -13.49
N ALA A 98 -21.81 17.65 -13.96
CA ALA A 98 -21.87 17.33 -15.39
C ALA A 98 -23.15 17.85 -16.09
N LEU A 99 -24.18 18.24 -15.33
CA LEU A 99 -25.38 18.92 -15.86
C LEU A 99 -25.09 20.38 -16.25
N ASP A 100 -24.01 20.97 -15.75
CA ASP A 100 -23.61 22.35 -16.05
C ASP A 100 -22.91 22.45 -17.42
N SER A 101 -23.52 23.20 -18.34
CA SER A 101 -22.97 23.48 -19.67
C SER A 101 -21.73 24.40 -19.65
N ASN A 102 -21.43 25.05 -18.53
CA ASN A 102 -20.21 25.82 -18.32
C ASN A 102 -19.06 24.99 -17.69
N LEU A 103 -19.29 23.72 -17.31
CA LEU A 103 -18.22 22.84 -16.81
C LEU A 103 -17.25 22.47 -17.94
N THR A 104 -15.96 22.76 -17.77
CA THR A 104 -14.95 22.41 -18.77
C THR A 104 -14.52 20.94 -18.68
N PRO A 105 -14.14 20.28 -19.80
CA PRO A 105 -13.61 18.92 -19.79
C PRO A 105 -12.42 18.74 -18.84
N SER A 106 -11.54 19.74 -18.75
CA SER A 106 -10.37 19.70 -17.85
C SER A 106 -10.76 19.64 -16.38
N LYS A 107 -11.81 20.37 -15.95
CA LYS A 107 -12.31 20.32 -14.57
C LYS A 107 -12.98 18.98 -14.26
N PHE A 108 -13.76 18.43 -15.20
CA PHE A 108 -14.32 17.08 -15.06
C PHE A 108 -13.21 16.04 -14.89
N ILE A 109 -12.19 16.04 -15.77
CA ILE A 109 -11.08 15.08 -15.73
C ILE A 109 -10.33 15.18 -14.39
N ALA A 110 -10.06 16.39 -13.90
CA ALA A 110 -9.37 16.58 -12.63
C ALA A 110 -10.15 16.03 -11.42
N LEU A 111 -11.48 16.07 -11.43
CA LEU A 111 -12.32 15.41 -10.42
C LEU A 111 -12.34 13.89 -10.60
N ALA A 112 -12.40 13.40 -11.84
CA ALA A 112 -12.39 11.96 -12.11
C ALA A 112 -11.06 11.29 -11.68
N GLU A 113 -9.93 11.91 -11.96
CA GLU A 113 -8.57 11.42 -11.65
C GLU A 113 -8.16 11.65 -10.17
N LEU A 114 -9.02 12.22 -9.33
CA LEU A 114 -8.72 12.61 -7.94
C LEU A 114 -8.60 11.44 -6.95
N LEU A 115 -9.16 10.27 -7.29
CA LEU A 115 -9.18 9.09 -6.42
C LEU A 115 -8.28 7.99 -6.99
N PRO A 116 -7.54 7.24 -6.14
CA PRO A 116 -6.72 6.13 -6.58
C PRO A 116 -7.57 4.95 -7.07
N ASP A 117 -6.99 4.09 -7.92
CA ASP A 117 -7.68 2.96 -8.58
C ASP A 117 -8.44 2.02 -7.64
N HIS A 118 -7.98 1.89 -6.39
CA HIS A 118 -8.58 1.02 -5.37
C HIS A 118 -9.80 1.65 -4.67
N ALA A 119 -9.99 2.97 -4.75
CA ALA A 119 -11.13 3.67 -4.15
C ALA A 119 -12.44 3.39 -4.88
N ARG A 120 -12.37 3.17 -6.21
CA ARG A 120 -13.51 2.79 -7.05
C ARG A 120 -13.47 1.29 -7.32
N VAL A 121 -14.30 0.53 -6.59
CA VAL A 121 -14.51 -0.92 -6.83
C VAL A 121 -15.48 -1.17 -7.99
N VAL A 122 -16.42 -0.24 -8.22
CA VAL A 122 -17.37 -0.25 -9.34
C VAL A 122 -17.35 1.16 -9.96
N THR A 123 -17.29 1.25 -11.29
CA THR A 123 -17.13 2.51 -12.03
C THR A 123 -18.40 3.06 -12.68
N ASP A 124 -19.55 2.42 -12.44
CA ASP A 124 -20.86 2.80 -12.98
C ASP A 124 -21.26 4.27 -12.69
N GLY A 125 -20.91 4.79 -11.51
CA GLY A 125 -21.18 6.17 -11.12
C GLY A 125 -20.42 7.17 -11.98
N LEU A 126 -19.11 6.99 -12.09
CA LEU A 126 -18.26 7.75 -13.00
C LEU A 126 -18.69 7.60 -14.48
N TYR A 127 -19.05 6.39 -14.92
CA TYR A 127 -19.58 6.18 -16.28
C TYR A 127 -20.84 7.00 -16.55
N ARG A 128 -21.81 6.97 -15.63
CA ARG A 128 -23.02 7.79 -15.71
C ARG A 128 -22.69 9.28 -15.77
N ALA A 129 -21.73 9.75 -14.98
CA ALA A 129 -21.29 11.14 -15.00
C ALA A 129 -20.66 11.54 -16.34
N VAL A 130 -19.81 10.67 -16.93
CA VAL A 130 -19.26 10.90 -18.27
C VAL A 130 -20.36 10.93 -19.32
N ASP A 131 -21.33 10.01 -19.29
CA ASP A 131 -22.42 10.00 -20.27
C ASP A 131 -23.30 11.25 -20.19
N ILE A 132 -23.61 11.73 -18.98
CA ILE A 132 -24.30 13.01 -18.76
C ILE A 132 -23.48 14.15 -19.38
N PHE A 133 -22.18 14.22 -19.09
CA PHE A 133 -21.30 15.26 -19.64
C PHE A 133 -21.29 15.24 -21.17
N LEU A 134 -21.11 14.06 -21.79
CA LEU A 134 -21.13 13.92 -23.25
C LEU A 134 -22.49 14.29 -23.89
N LYS A 135 -23.59 14.11 -23.15
CA LYS A 135 -24.93 14.50 -23.59
C LYS A 135 -25.18 16.01 -23.49
N VAL A 136 -24.66 16.66 -22.45
CA VAL A 136 -24.78 18.12 -22.23
C VAL A 136 -23.81 18.90 -23.12
N HIS A 137 -22.66 18.32 -23.44
CA HIS A 137 -21.56 18.95 -24.20
C HIS A 137 -21.32 18.28 -25.56
N PRO A 138 -22.26 18.35 -26.54
CA PRO A 138 -22.13 17.66 -27.83
C PRO A 138 -20.96 18.17 -28.69
N ASN A 139 -20.49 19.39 -28.45
CA ASN A 139 -19.48 20.08 -29.28
C ASN A 139 -18.02 19.93 -28.77
N ILE A 140 -17.75 19.03 -27.82
CA ILE A 140 -16.38 18.81 -27.32
C ILE A 140 -15.48 18.19 -28.40
N LYS A 141 -14.18 18.47 -28.34
CA LYS A 141 -13.19 17.91 -29.27
C LYS A 141 -13.04 16.41 -29.03
N ASP A 142 -12.81 15.65 -30.10
CA ASP A 142 -12.61 14.19 -30.01
C ASP A 142 -11.46 13.80 -29.08
N SER A 143 -10.41 14.63 -28.98
CA SER A 143 -9.29 14.44 -28.04
C SER A 143 -9.70 14.61 -26.57
N GLU A 144 -10.60 15.54 -26.27
CA GLU A 144 -11.16 15.76 -24.93
C GLU A 144 -12.15 14.65 -24.59
N ARG A 145 -13.01 14.27 -25.55
CA ARG A 145 -13.92 13.11 -25.44
C ARG A 145 -13.17 11.82 -25.13
N TYR A 146 -12.07 11.55 -25.84
CA TYR A 146 -11.22 10.39 -25.59
C TYR A 146 -10.59 10.43 -24.19
N ARG A 147 -10.07 11.58 -23.75
CA ARG A 147 -9.52 11.72 -22.39
C ARG A 147 -10.58 11.52 -21.30
N LEU A 148 -11.78 12.08 -21.47
CA LEU A 148 -12.91 11.89 -20.56
C LEU A 148 -13.28 10.41 -20.43
N CYS A 149 -13.46 9.71 -21.55
CA CYS A 149 -13.81 8.29 -21.52
C CYS A 149 -12.69 7.41 -20.94
N LYS A 150 -11.41 7.80 -21.09
CA LYS A 150 -10.26 7.05 -20.59
C LYS A 150 -10.21 6.97 -19.04
N THR A 151 -10.87 7.87 -18.31
CA THR A 151 -10.93 7.79 -16.83
C THR A 151 -11.79 6.63 -16.33
N ILE A 152 -12.57 5.98 -17.21
CA ILE A 152 -13.46 4.87 -16.88
C ILE A 152 -12.71 3.55 -16.99
N ASP A 153 -12.48 2.90 -15.84
CA ASP A 153 -12.03 1.51 -15.82
C ASP A 153 -13.17 0.57 -16.26
N CYS A 154 -13.12 0.10 -17.50
CA CYS A 154 -14.12 -0.79 -18.09
C CYS A 154 -14.16 -2.18 -17.47
N GLN A 155 -13.10 -2.62 -16.78
CA GLN A 155 -13.09 -3.91 -16.08
C GLN A 155 -13.99 -3.89 -14.84
N LYS A 156 -14.21 -2.70 -14.27
CA LYS A 156 -15.00 -2.45 -13.05
C LYS A 156 -16.45 -2.01 -13.31
N LEU A 157 -16.89 -2.01 -14.58
CA LEU A 157 -18.28 -1.75 -14.94
C LEU A 157 -19.16 -2.97 -14.66
N SER A 158 -20.36 -2.73 -14.12
CA SER A 158 -21.39 -3.76 -14.01
C SER A 158 -21.87 -4.24 -15.39
N GLN A 159 -22.62 -5.35 -15.40
CA GLN A 159 -23.22 -5.85 -16.63
C GLN A 159 -24.22 -4.85 -17.25
N GLU A 160 -24.98 -4.15 -16.42
CA GLU A 160 -25.94 -3.13 -16.86
C GLU A 160 -25.21 -1.92 -17.48
N ALA A 161 -24.15 -1.44 -16.83
CA ALA A 161 -23.34 -0.34 -17.35
C ALA A 161 -22.59 -0.72 -18.64
N CYS A 162 -22.04 -1.94 -18.75
CA CYS A 162 -21.47 -2.44 -20.00
C CYS A 162 -22.49 -2.47 -21.14
N SER A 163 -23.70 -2.99 -20.89
CA SER A 163 -24.76 -3.09 -21.90
C SER A 163 -25.19 -1.71 -22.41
N HIS A 164 -25.30 -0.72 -21.52
CA HIS A 164 -25.56 0.67 -21.90
C HIS A 164 -24.39 1.26 -22.69
N ALA A 165 -23.14 1.06 -22.25
CA ALA A 165 -21.95 1.57 -22.92
C ALA A 165 -21.71 0.96 -24.30
N ALA A 166 -22.02 -0.33 -24.50
CA ALA A 166 -21.92 -1.00 -25.80
C ALA A 166 -22.87 -0.40 -26.87
N GLN A 167 -23.96 0.24 -26.44
CA GLN A 167 -24.97 0.88 -27.29
C GLN A 167 -24.79 2.41 -27.38
N ASN A 168 -23.81 2.97 -26.69
CA ASN A 168 -23.67 4.42 -26.55
C ASN A 168 -22.81 5.03 -27.66
N GLU A 169 -23.47 5.52 -28.72
CA GLU A 169 -22.83 6.18 -29.87
C GLU A 169 -22.03 7.44 -29.52
N ARG A 170 -22.18 8.01 -28.31
CA ARG A 170 -21.34 9.13 -27.84
C ARG A 170 -19.93 8.69 -27.47
N LEU A 171 -19.68 7.40 -27.23
CA LEU A 171 -18.35 6.92 -26.81
C LEU A 171 -17.39 6.79 -28.01
N PRO A 172 -16.09 7.07 -27.83
CA PRO A 172 -15.06 6.73 -28.82
C PRO A 172 -15.07 5.23 -29.12
N VAL A 173 -14.84 4.85 -30.38
CA VAL A 173 -14.81 3.44 -30.83
C VAL A 173 -13.85 2.59 -30.00
N GLN A 174 -12.71 3.15 -29.57
CA GLN A 174 -11.73 2.47 -28.71
C GLN A 174 -12.33 2.06 -27.36
N MET A 175 -13.23 2.88 -26.80
CA MET A 175 -13.91 2.62 -25.54
C MET A 175 -14.99 1.54 -25.71
N ALA A 176 -15.79 1.62 -26.78
CA ALA A 176 -16.78 0.60 -27.11
C ALA A 176 -16.14 -0.79 -27.30
N VAL A 177 -14.98 -0.86 -27.97
CA VAL A 177 -14.22 -2.11 -28.12
C VAL A 177 -13.73 -2.66 -26.77
N GLN A 178 -13.27 -1.80 -25.85
CA GLN A 178 -12.87 -2.23 -24.51
C GLN A 178 -14.04 -2.78 -23.69
N VAL A 179 -15.19 -2.11 -23.69
CA VAL A 179 -16.41 -2.58 -23.03
C VAL A 179 -16.83 -3.97 -23.54
N LEU A 180 -16.92 -4.13 -24.87
CA LEU A 180 -17.30 -5.39 -25.51
C LEU A 180 -16.29 -6.53 -25.21
N TYR A 181 -14.99 -6.20 -25.13
CA TYR A 181 -13.95 -7.18 -24.78
C TYR A 181 -14.10 -7.71 -23.34
N PHE A 182 -14.29 -6.83 -22.35
CA PHE A 182 -14.51 -7.26 -20.97
C PHE A 182 -15.83 -8.01 -20.78
N GLU A 183 -16.88 -7.61 -21.51
CA GLU A 183 -18.14 -8.36 -21.57
C GLU A 183 -17.95 -9.77 -22.15
N GLN A 184 -17.19 -9.92 -23.25
CA GLN A 184 -16.87 -11.22 -23.83
C GLN A 184 -16.09 -12.11 -22.85
N ILE A 185 -15.13 -11.56 -22.11
CA ILE A 185 -14.41 -12.30 -21.04
C ILE A 185 -15.38 -12.76 -19.95
N ARG A 186 -16.27 -11.87 -19.49
CA ARG A 186 -17.25 -12.17 -18.44
C ARG A 186 -18.21 -13.28 -18.86
N LEU A 187 -18.72 -13.23 -20.10
CA LEU A 187 -19.56 -14.29 -20.68
C LEU A 187 -18.80 -15.61 -20.83
N ARG A 188 -17.57 -15.59 -21.34
CA ARG A 188 -16.72 -16.79 -21.45
C ARG A 188 -16.47 -17.43 -20.09
N ASN A 189 -16.17 -16.64 -19.05
CA ASN A 189 -15.94 -17.14 -17.70
C ASN A 189 -17.20 -17.79 -17.11
N ALA A 190 -18.39 -17.20 -17.35
CA ALA A 190 -19.66 -17.80 -16.94
C ALA A 190 -19.96 -19.11 -17.69
N MET A 191 -19.67 -19.19 -18.99
CA MET A 191 -19.86 -20.41 -19.80
C MET A 191 -18.87 -21.52 -19.47
N ASN A 192 -17.62 -21.18 -19.14
CA ASN A 192 -16.57 -22.12 -18.77
C ASN A 192 -16.61 -22.55 -17.29
N GLY A 193 -17.57 -22.05 -16.49
CA GLY A 193 -17.72 -22.30 -15.05
C GLY A 193 -18.00 -23.75 -14.61
N GLY A 194 -17.88 -24.73 -15.52
CA GLY A 194 -17.90 -26.17 -15.22
C GLY A 194 -16.57 -26.90 -15.50
N HIS A 195 -15.53 -26.20 -15.97
CA HIS A 195 -14.21 -26.80 -16.18
C HIS A 195 -13.07 -25.81 -15.85
N SER A 196 -12.48 -26.02 -14.67
CA SER A 196 -11.10 -25.71 -14.30
C SER A 196 -10.47 -24.44 -14.89
N GLN A 197 -10.47 -23.33 -14.14
CA GLN A 197 -9.42 -22.32 -14.30
C GLN A 197 -8.13 -22.78 -13.63
N PHE A 198 -7.37 -23.63 -14.33
CA PHE A 198 -5.91 -23.64 -14.35
C PHE A 198 -5.47 -24.13 -15.73
N PHE A 199 -4.28 -23.73 -16.18
CA PHE A 199 -3.72 -23.89 -17.54
C PHE A 199 -4.22 -22.92 -18.63
N PHE A 200 -3.52 -21.79 -18.69
CA PHE A 200 -3.26 -21.08 -19.95
C PHE A 200 -2.19 -21.86 -20.75
N GLY A 201 -2.48 -22.21 -22.01
CA GLY A 201 -1.47 -22.66 -22.97
C GLY A 201 -1.62 -24.09 -23.53
N SER A 202 -2.49 -24.28 -24.53
CA SER A 202 -2.31 -25.24 -25.63
C SER A 202 -3.31 -24.99 -26.78
N LEU A 203 -2.95 -25.47 -27.98
CA LEU A 203 -3.63 -25.23 -29.26
C LEU A 203 -4.96 -26.03 -29.43
N PRO A 204 -5.79 -25.72 -30.45
CA PRO A 204 -7.14 -26.29 -30.59
C PRO A 204 -7.12 -27.73 -31.13
N GLY A 205 -7.90 -28.63 -30.51
CA GLY A 205 -7.95 -30.05 -30.89
C GLY A 205 -9.16 -30.83 -30.38
N HIS A 206 -10.26 -30.75 -31.13
CA HIS A 206 -11.25 -31.82 -31.44
C HIS A 206 -12.01 -32.62 -30.35
N PHE A 207 -13.28 -32.90 -30.72
CA PHE A 207 -14.25 -33.89 -30.22
C PHE A 207 -15.08 -33.59 -28.95
N PRO A 208 -16.43 -33.68 -29.05
CA PRO A 208 -17.32 -33.67 -27.90
C PRO A 208 -17.57 -35.09 -27.38
N GLN A 209 -17.63 -35.26 -26.07
CA GLN A 209 -18.24 -36.44 -25.46
C GLN A 209 -19.35 -36.03 -24.50
N ARG A 210 -20.55 -36.54 -24.76
CA ARG A 210 -21.65 -36.57 -23.79
C ARG A 210 -21.34 -37.67 -22.78
N SER A 211 -21.65 -37.46 -21.50
CA SER A 211 -22.67 -38.25 -20.77
C SER A 211 -22.56 -38.12 -19.24
N SER A 212 -23.66 -38.50 -18.59
CA SER A 212 -23.76 -38.93 -17.19
C SER A 212 -23.67 -37.88 -16.08
N SER A 213 -24.86 -37.45 -15.66
CA SER A 213 -25.31 -37.44 -14.25
C SER A 213 -24.27 -37.78 -13.16
N GLY A 214 -24.02 -36.79 -12.30
CA GLY A 214 -23.40 -36.93 -10.98
C GLY A 214 -23.90 -35.77 -10.10
N ALA A 215 -24.31 -36.07 -8.87
CA ALA A 215 -24.97 -35.08 -8.02
C ALA A 215 -24.00 -34.01 -7.49
N GLY A 216 -24.52 -32.79 -7.31
CA GLY A 216 -24.06 -31.83 -6.31
C GLY A 216 -22.62 -31.32 -6.44
N SER A 217 -22.44 -30.22 -7.16
CA SER A 217 -21.47 -29.19 -6.77
C SER A 217 -22.15 -27.84 -6.89
N GLY A 218 -22.40 -27.20 -5.75
CA GLY A 218 -22.95 -25.86 -5.73
C GLY A 218 -22.02 -24.90 -6.46
N ALA A 219 -22.59 -23.89 -7.12
CA ALA A 219 -21.80 -22.77 -7.60
C ALA A 219 -21.02 -22.20 -6.40
N ILE A 220 -19.69 -22.29 -6.45
CA ILE A 220 -18.80 -21.71 -5.45
C ILE A 220 -19.12 -20.23 -5.42
N SER A 221 -19.83 -19.80 -4.39
CA SER A 221 -20.15 -18.41 -4.17
C SER A 221 -18.84 -17.65 -4.03
N PRO A 222 -18.77 -16.34 -4.35
CA PRO A 222 -17.65 -15.51 -3.94
C PRO A 222 -17.29 -15.68 -2.44
N ARG A 223 -18.29 -16.03 -1.61
CA ARG A 223 -18.16 -16.41 -0.20
C ARG A 223 -17.37 -17.69 0.06
N ASP A 224 -17.49 -18.71 -0.80
CA ASP A 224 -16.87 -20.02 -0.64
C ASP A 224 -15.40 -19.99 -1.07
N ASN A 225 -15.08 -19.23 -2.12
CA ASN A 225 -13.69 -18.96 -2.51
C ASN A 225 -12.95 -18.23 -1.38
N TYR A 226 -13.58 -17.20 -0.80
CA TYR A 226 -13.08 -16.47 0.37
C TYR A 226 -12.91 -17.37 1.61
N ALA A 227 -13.81 -18.34 1.84
CA ALA A 227 -13.66 -19.35 2.89
C ALA A 227 -12.51 -20.35 2.63
N SER A 228 -12.16 -20.60 1.36
CA SER A 228 -10.98 -21.40 1.00
C SER A 228 -9.69 -20.64 1.30
N VAL A 229 -9.56 -19.41 0.79
CA VAL A 229 -8.39 -18.54 1.02
C VAL A 229 -8.13 -18.31 2.52
N ARG A 230 -9.18 -18.16 3.34
CA ARG A 230 -9.04 -18.09 4.80
C ARG A 230 -8.39 -19.33 5.43
N ARG A 231 -8.74 -20.54 4.97
CA ARG A 231 -8.17 -21.78 5.52
C ARG A 231 -6.70 -21.88 5.18
N GLU A 232 -6.35 -21.62 3.92
CA GLU A 232 -4.96 -21.56 3.46
C GLU A 232 -4.15 -20.51 4.23
N ASN A 233 -4.70 -19.31 4.45
CA ASN A 233 -4.03 -18.25 5.22
C ASN A 233 -3.80 -18.66 6.69
N ARG A 234 -4.74 -19.38 7.31
CA ARG A 234 -4.58 -19.94 8.67
C ARG A 234 -3.53 -21.06 8.71
N GLU A 235 -3.51 -21.91 7.69
CA GLU A 235 -2.52 -22.98 7.56
C GLU A 235 -1.10 -22.42 7.37
N LEU A 236 -0.93 -21.43 6.50
CA LEU A 236 0.33 -20.70 6.31
C LEU A 236 0.78 -19.97 7.59
N LYS A 237 -0.14 -19.37 8.36
CA LYS A 237 0.18 -18.77 9.68
C LYS A 237 0.71 -19.83 10.67
N LEU A 238 0.14 -21.04 10.68
CA LEU A 238 0.64 -22.16 11.49
C LEU A 238 2.00 -22.68 10.99
N GLU A 239 2.22 -22.69 9.67
CA GLU A 239 3.50 -23.04 9.06
C GLU A 239 4.61 -22.06 9.50
N VAL A 240 4.35 -20.76 9.39
CA VAL A 240 5.27 -19.70 9.83
C VAL A 240 5.57 -19.79 11.33
N ALA A 241 4.57 -20.06 12.17
CA ALA A 241 4.79 -20.28 13.60
C ALA A 241 5.72 -21.49 13.87
N ARG A 242 5.50 -22.62 13.19
CA ARG A 242 6.39 -23.80 13.29
C ARG A 242 7.80 -23.52 12.77
N MET A 243 7.93 -22.75 11.69
CA MET A 243 9.24 -22.32 11.16
C MET A 243 9.99 -21.42 12.14
N ARG A 244 9.32 -20.44 12.76
CA ARG A 244 9.90 -19.57 13.79
C ARG A 244 10.40 -20.38 15.00
N MET A 245 9.60 -21.33 15.50
CA MET A 245 10.03 -22.22 16.60
C MET A 245 11.30 -23.02 16.24
N ARG A 246 11.31 -23.66 15.06
CA ARG A 246 12.49 -24.40 14.59
C ARG A 246 13.73 -23.51 14.42
N LEU A 247 13.55 -22.26 14.00
CA LEU A 247 14.64 -21.30 13.88
C LEU A 247 15.21 -20.94 15.27
N THR A 248 14.36 -20.67 16.27
CA THR A 248 14.83 -20.42 17.64
C THR A 248 15.52 -21.62 18.30
N ASP A 249 15.08 -22.85 18.00
CA ASP A 249 15.76 -24.06 18.47
C ASP A 249 17.15 -24.21 17.82
N LEU A 250 17.25 -23.99 16.50
CA LEU A 250 18.53 -24.02 15.78
C LEU A 250 19.50 -22.92 16.22
N GLU A 251 19.01 -21.71 16.53
CA GLU A 251 19.82 -20.63 17.09
C GLU A 251 20.38 -20.99 18.47
N LYS A 252 19.55 -21.61 19.32
CA LYS A 252 19.94 -22.08 20.65
C LYS A 252 20.98 -23.20 20.56
N ASP A 253 20.82 -24.15 19.65
CA ASP A 253 21.80 -25.21 19.39
C ASP A 253 23.12 -24.63 18.86
N HIS A 254 23.07 -23.64 17.96
CA HIS A 254 24.26 -22.95 17.45
C HIS A 254 25.00 -22.16 18.56
N VAL A 255 24.28 -21.51 19.48
CA VAL A 255 24.88 -20.88 20.67
C VAL A 255 25.49 -21.92 21.61
N SER A 256 24.79 -23.03 21.85
CA SER A 256 25.28 -24.14 22.68
C SER A 256 26.56 -24.74 22.11
N MET A 257 26.58 -25.04 20.81
CA MET A 257 27.73 -25.58 20.08
C MET A 257 28.93 -24.63 20.11
N LYS A 258 28.72 -23.31 19.92
CA LYS A 258 29.78 -22.31 20.10
C LYS A 258 30.34 -22.32 21.53
N GLN A 259 29.47 -22.46 22.54
CA GLN A 259 29.90 -22.46 23.93
C GLN A 259 30.64 -23.76 24.31
N GLU A 260 30.25 -24.91 23.75
CA GLU A 260 31.02 -26.16 23.83
C GLU A 260 32.38 -26.03 23.16
N LEU A 261 32.46 -25.49 21.93
CA LEU A 261 33.73 -25.33 21.21
C LEU A 261 34.75 -24.48 22.00
N VAL A 262 34.27 -23.43 22.67
CA VAL A 262 35.09 -22.58 23.56
C VAL A 262 35.50 -23.31 24.85
N LYS A 263 34.64 -24.16 25.42
CA LYS A 263 34.93 -24.96 26.64
C LYS A 263 35.82 -26.18 26.36
N SER A 264 35.73 -26.77 25.18
CA SER A 264 36.33 -28.07 24.83
C SER A 264 37.73 -27.97 24.23
N ASN A 265 38.16 -26.79 23.75
CA ASN A 265 39.48 -26.62 23.12
C ASN A 265 40.63 -27.08 24.04
N PRO A 266 41.33 -28.20 23.75
CA PRO A 266 42.30 -28.81 24.66
C PRO A 266 43.53 -27.93 24.89
N ALA A 267 43.81 -26.97 24.00
CA ALA A 267 44.83 -25.94 24.20
C ALA A 267 44.66 -25.20 25.54
N ASN A 268 43.43 -24.84 25.92
CA ASN A 268 43.16 -24.10 27.17
C ASN A 268 43.39 -24.95 28.44
N LYS A 269 43.35 -26.28 28.35
CA LYS A 269 43.72 -27.18 29.47
C LYS A 269 45.24 -27.38 29.55
N LEU A 270 45.94 -27.46 28.41
CA LEU A 270 47.41 -27.57 28.38
C LEU A 270 48.08 -26.29 28.90
N PHE A 271 47.69 -25.09 28.42
CA PHE A 271 48.31 -23.83 28.86
C PHE A 271 48.16 -23.53 30.36
N LYS A 272 47.10 -24.01 31.02
CA LYS A 272 46.92 -23.89 32.48
C LYS A 272 47.82 -24.82 33.31
N SER A 273 48.36 -25.89 32.72
CA SER A 273 49.28 -26.81 33.40
C SER A 273 50.74 -26.39 33.27
N PHE A 274 51.15 -25.77 32.15
CA PHE A 274 52.52 -25.28 31.97
C PHE A 274 52.84 -24.03 32.82
N THR A 275 51.88 -23.10 32.96
CA THR A 275 52.07 -21.87 33.75
C THR A 275 52.27 -22.12 35.25
N LYS A 276 51.70 -23.20 35.82
CA LYS A 276 51.92 -23.60 37.23
C LYS A 276 53.28 -24.25 37.51
N LYS A 277 54.00 -24.75 36.49
CA LYS A 277 55.38 -25.25 36.66
C LYS A 277 56.44 -24.17 36.46
N LEU A 278 56.16 -23.15 35.64
CA LEU A 278 57.09 -22.03 35.40
C LEU A 278 57.21 -21.06 36.59
N SER A 279 56.15 -20.85 37.39
CA SER A 279 56.24 -19.96 38.56
C SER A 279 57.19 -20.46 39.65
N LYS A 280 57.46 -21.78 39.72
CA LYS A 280 58.44 -22.37 40.65
C LYS A 280 59.90 -22.30 40.19
N LEU A 281 60.17 -21.85 38.96
CA LEU A 281 61.54 -21.62 38.48
C LEU A 281 62.01 -20.17 38.69
N ASN A 282 61.09 -19.23 38.87
CA ASN A 282 61.45 -17.82 39.09
C ASN A 282 61.93 -17.51 40.53
N THR A 283 61.86 -18.47 41.45
CA THR A 283 62.36 -18.37 42.83
C THR A 283 63.82 -18.81 43.01
N LEU A 284 64.53 -19.15 41.92
CA LEU A 284 65.91 -19.67 41.96
C LEU A 284 66.95 -18.80 41.24
N PHE A 285 66.55 -17.67 40.62
CA PHE A 285 67.44 -16.83 39.79
C PHE A 285 67.48 -15.34 40.16
N GLN A 286 67.21 -14.98 41.42
CA GLN A 286 67.48 -13.63 41.94
C GLN A 286 68.42 -13.67 43.15
N LEU A 287 69.72 -13.74 42.84
CA LEU A 287 70.83 -13.50 43.76
C LEU A 287 71.89 -12.68 43.00
N ASN A 288 72.51 -11.71 43.69
CA ASN A 288 73.42 -10.66 43.17
C ASN A 288 72.67 -9.59 42.34
N GLY A 289 72.57 -8.31 42.72
CA GLY A 289 73.58 -7.32 43.19
C GLY A 289 73.53 -6.15 42.17
N VAL A 290 73.76 -4.85 42.42
CA VAL A 290 74.37 -4.04 43.49
C VAL A 290 73.80 -2.59 43.41
N LYS A 291 73.86 -1.76 44.48
CA LYS A 291 73.52 -0.30 44.48
C LYS A 291 74.76 0.59 44.21
N PRO A 292 74.62 1.76 43.54
CA PRO A 292 74.61 3.10 44.20
C PRO A 292 73.64 4.13 43.50
N LEU A 293 73.52 5.43 43.83
CA LEU A 293 73.53 6.22 45.10
C LEU A 293 73.04 7.68 44.81
N GLY A 294 72.18 8.26 45.67
CA GLY A 294 71.78 9.70 45.65
C GLY A 294 70.61 10.06 44.69
N SER A 295 69.84 11.14 44.86
CA SER A 295 69.79 12.17 45.93
C SER A 295 68.35 12.77 46.05
N ARG A 296 68.15 13.69 47.00
CA ARG A 296 66.89 14.35 47.41
C ARG A 296 66.12 15.08 46.29
N ALA A 297 64.78 15.17 46.39
CA ALA A 297 64.04 16.43 46.67
C ALA A 297 62.50 16.25 46.71
N ASN A 298 61.81 17.10 47.49
CA ASN A 298 60.36 17.30 47.47
C ASN A 298 59.89 18.08 46.23
N SER A 299 58.61 17.95 45.84
CA SER A 299 57.59 19.02 45.90
C SER A 299 56.48 18.86 44.85
N GLU A 300 55.31 19.43 45.14
CA GLU A 300 54.21 19.61 44.20
C GLU A 300 54.57 20.59 43.08
N SER A 301 53.95 20.45 41.89
CA SER A 301 53.02 21.47 41.36
C SER A 301 52.67 21.24 39.88
N ARG A 302 51.71 22.03 39.38
CA ARG A 302 50.95 21.82 38.15
C ARG A 302 51.50 22.59 36.93
N PHE A 303 51.24 22.00 35.76
CA PHE A 303 50.80 22.63 34.49
C PHE A 303 51.78 23.39 33.55
N PHE A 304 51.41 23.30 32.26
CA PHE A 304 51.92 23.97 31.03
C PHE A 304 53.34 23.57 30.58
N PHE A 305 53.54 23.16 29.32
CA PHE A 305 53.35 24.04 28.15
C PHE A 305 52.91 23.34 26.85
N GLN A 306 52.36 24.14 25.93
CA GLN A 306 51.93 23.73 24.60
C GLN A 306 53.09 23.61 23.58
N LYS A 307 52.73 23.04 22.41
CA LYS A 307 52.83 23.63 21.05
C LYS A 307 53.87 23.02 20.08
N ARG A 308 53.31 22.70 18.88
CA ARG A 308 53.89 22.93 17.53
C ARG A 308 55.03 21.98 17.11
N ARG A 309 55.26 21.64 15.84
CA ARG A 309 54.62 21.81 14.49
C ARG A 309 55.56 21.00 13.53
N ARG A 310 55.24 20.45 12.35
CA ARG A 310 54.62 20.93 11.09
C ARG A 310 54.36 19.68 10.19
N HIS A 311 53.29 19.64 9.37
CA HIS A 311 53.26 19.72 7.87
C HIS A 311 54.17 18.73 7.11
N SER A 312 53.83 18.22 5.91
CA SER A 312 52.96 18.78 4.84
C SER A 312 52.25 17.64 4.07
N LEU A 313 50.98 17.82 3.66
CA LEU A 313 50.52 18.20 2.31
C LEU A 313 50.91 17.23 1.17
N GLY A 314 49.86 16.77 0.47
CA GLY A 314 49.85 15.79 -0.61
C GLY A 314 48.41 15.32 -0.77
#